data_AF-A0A4Q3TQT3-F1
#
_entry.id   AF-A0A4Q3TQT3-F1
#
_cell.length_a   1.000
_cell.length_b   1.000
_cell.length_c   1.000
_cell.angle_alpha   90.00
_cell.angle_beta   90.00
_cell.angle_gamma   90.00
#
_symmetry.space_group_name_H-M   'P 1'
#
loop_
_entity.id
_entity.type
_entity.pdbx_description
1 polymer ?
#
loop_
_entity_poly.entity_id
_entity_poly.type
_entity_poly.pdbx_seq_one_letter_code
_entity_poly.pdbx_strand_id
1 'polypeptide(L)'
;MELRMFGRFVLALLLIAPPSVSVAQSGPFDPRKYQTITGDEVTQVLVIGTPHLSGVPDGFDPAVLEPVLARLETFAPDIITIEALSGESLETLRDYRGIYQTTAEDFGRRTLTIAALARAAVGLDLPEAEAEARKALAALPAEPTASERRHLAALFAASGDPHSALLQWRRLGSGERKAGDGVTTELAAALDRLDVGKNENQMIGVTLAARLGLERIYPADDHSSDDIP
;
A
#
# COMPACT_ATOMS: atom_id res chain seq x y z
N MET A 1 -40.61 -82.68 9.56
CA MET A 1 -39.80 -83.06 8.37
C MET A 1 -39.64 -81.79 7.55
N GLU A 2 -38.39 -81.35 7.47
CA GLU A 2 -37.94 -79.97 7.20
C GLU A 2 -38.22 -79.47 5.78
N LEU A 3 -38.60 -78.20 5.68
CA LEU A 3 -38.82 -77.45 4.44
C LEU A 3 -37.47 -76.93 3.92
N ARG A 4 -36.93 -77.52 2.84
CA ARG A 4 -35.68 -77.06 2.22
C ARG A 4 -35.93 -76.01 1.12
N MET A 5 -35.55 -74.79 1.48
CA MET A 5 -35.44 -73.58 0.67
C MET A 5 -34.27 -73.70 -0.32
N PHE A 6 -34.53 -73.65 -1.64
CA PHE A 6 -33.48 -73.49 -2.65
C PHE A 6 -33.33 -72.00 -2.98
N GLY A 7 -32.31 -71.37 -2.39
CA GLY A 7 -31.93 -69.98 -2.66
C GLY A 7 -31.29 -69.83 -4.03
N ARG A 8 -31.77 -68.84 -4.80
CA ARG A 8 -31.16 -68.38 -6.05
C ARG A 8 -29.94 -67.51 -5.71
N PHE A 9 -28.75 -67.95 -6.10
CA PHE A 9 -27.54 -67.13 -6.05
C PHE A 9 -27.54 -66.16 -7.25
N VAL A 10 -27.54 -64.85 -6.96
CA VAL A 10 -27.26 -63.79 -7.94
C VAL A 10 -25.78 -63.47 -7.87
N LEU A 11 -25.05 -63.74 -8.95
CA LEU A 11 -23.65 -63.35 -9.12
C LEU A 11 -23.61 -61.86 -9.50
N ALA A 12 -23.24 -60.99 -8.55
CA ALA A 12 -23.01 -59.58 -8.82
C ALA A 12 -21.64 -59.40 -9.49
N LEU A 13 -21.64 -59.00 -10.77
CA LEU A 13 -20.43 -58.63 -11.50
C LEU A 13 -20.03 -57.20 -11.08
N LEU A 14 -18.98 -57.06 -10.27
CA LEU A 14 -18.43 -55.76 -9.90
C LEU A 14 -17.58 -55.23 -11.07
N LEU A 15 -18.10 -54.26 -11.82
CA LEU A 15 -17.33 -53.52 -12.83
C LEU A 15 -16.37 -52.57 -12.11
N ILE A 16 -15.08 -52.92 -12.08
CA ILE A 16 -14.01 -52.04 -11.61
C ILE A 16 -13.77 -51.00 -12.71
N ALA A 17 -14.23 -49.77 -12.51
CA ALA A 17 -13.87 -48.65 -13.37
C ALA A 17 -12.36 -48.35 -13.18
N PRO A 18 -11.58 -48.18 -14.26
CA PRO A 18 -10.19 -47.77 -14.13
C PRO A 18 -10.12 -46.36 -13.52
N PRO A 19 -9.11 -46.06 -12.68
CA PRO A 19 -8.93 -44.71 -12.16
C PRO A 19 -8.70 -43.75 -13.33
N SER A 20 -9.53 -42.71 -13.42
CA SER A 20 -9.28 -41.58 -14.30
C SER A 20 -8.00 -40.90 -13.84
N VAL A 21 -6.90 -41.14 -14.54
CA VAL A 21 -5.68 -40.35 -14.36
C VAL A 21 -5.98 -38.97 -14.93
N SER A 22 -6.26 -38.01 -14.05
CA SER A 22 -6.38 -36.61 -14.44
C SER A 22 -5.02 -36.18 -14.98
N VAL A 23 -4.94 -35.94 -16.28
CA VAL A 23 -3.75 -35.32 -16.88
C VAL A 23 -3.68 -33.92 -16.31
N ALA A 24 -2.74 -33.70 -15.39
CA ALA A 24 -2.42 -32.36 -14.92
C ALA A 24 -2.20 -31.47 -16.16
N GLN A 25 -2.92 -30.35 -16.25
CA GLN A 25 -2.77 -29.39 -17.35
C GLN A 25 -1.31 -28.92 -17.38
N SER A 26 -0.51 -29.50 -18.29
CA SER A 26 0.93 -29.23 -18.45
C SER A 26 1.19 -28.02 -19.34
N GLY A 27 0.41 -26.95 -19.15
CA GLY A 27 0.63 -25.66 -19.78
C GLY A 27 1.13 -24.64 -18.76
N PRO A 28 1.84 -23.58 -19.17
CA PRO A 28 2.11 -22.45 -18.28
C PRO A 28 0.78 -21.95 -17.71
N PHE A 29 0.75 -21.71 -16.40
CA PHE A 29 -0.39 -21.12 -15.73
C PHE A 29 -0.68 -19.77 -16.39
N ASP A 30 -1.89 -19.64 -16.94
CA ASP A 30 -2.36 -18.40 -17.54
C ASP A 30 -3.60 -17.94 -16.76
N PRO A 31 -3.48 -16.95 -15.86
CA PRO A 31 -4.60 -16.48 -15.04
C PRO A 31 -5.77 -15.94 -15.89
N ARG A 32 -5.50 -15.51 -17.14
CA ARG A 32 -6.55 -15.06 -18.10
C ARG A 32 -7.54 -16.14 -18.48
N LYS A 33 -7.19 -17.41 -18.26
CA LYS A 33 -8.11 -18.54 -18.49
C LYS A 33 -9.13 -18.73 -17.37
N TYR A 34 -8.91 -18.11 -16.22
CA TYR A 34 -9.70 -18.33 -15.00
C TYR A 34 -10.34 -17.06 -14.45
N GLN A 35 -9.87 -15.89 -14.87
CA GLN A 35 -10.46 -14.60 -14.52
C GLN A 35 -10.54 -13.69 -15.75
N THR A 36 -11.64 -12.94 -15.87
CA THR A 36 -11.74 -11.85 -16.83
C THR A 36 -10.74 -10.77 -16.43
N ILE A 37 -9.65 -10.65 -17.18
CA ILE A 37 -8.71 -9.55 -17.03
C ILE A 37 -9.19 -8.41 -17.91
N THR A 38 -9.38 -7.23 -17.32
CA THR A 38 -9.71 -5.99 -18.04
C THR A 38 -8.43 -5.33 -18.55
N GLY A 39 -8.41 -4.94 -19.82
CA GLY A 39 -7.25 -4.33 -20.47
C GLY A 39 -6.55 -5.27 -21.44
N ASP A 40 -6.00 -4.71 -22.52
CA ASP A 40 -5.38 -5.48 -23.60
C ASP A 40 -3.87 -5.71 -23.39
N GLU A 41 -3.28 -5.02 -22.42
CA GLU A 41 -1.84 -5.07 -22.13
C GLU A 41 -1.54 -5.70 -20.76
N VAL A 42 -0.41 -6.40 -20.68
CA VAL A 42 0.08 -6.98 -19.42
C VAL A 42 0.68 -5.88 -18.56
N THR A 43 0.16 -5.71 -17.34
CA THR A 43 0.76 -4.80 -16.35
C THR A 43 2.22 -5.15 -16.11
N GLN A 44 3.10 -4.17 -16.30
CA GLN A 44 4.51 -4.31 -15.99
C GLN A 44 4.74 -4.03 -14.51
N VAL A 45 5.49 -4.93 -13.85
CA VAL A 45 5.78 -4.81 -12.42
C VAL A 45 7.29 -4.91 -12.21
N LEU A 46 7.83 -3.98 -11.44
CA LEU A 46 9.21 -3.98 -10.98
C LEU A 46 9.20 -3.90 -9.46
N VAL A 47 9.92 -4.82 -8.82
CA VAL A 47 10.06 -4.88 -7.35
C VAL A 47 11.50 -4.58 -6.99
N ILE A 48 11.71 -3.69 -6.02
CA ILE A 48 13.02 -3.36 -5.48
C ILE A 48 13.05 -3.81 -4.04
N GLY A 49 14.02 -4.67 -3.71
CA GLY A 49 14.38 -4.93 -2.33
C GLY A 49 15.53 -4.02 -1.89
N THR A 50 15.40 -3.41 -0.72
CA THR A 50 16.48 -2.64 -0.09
C THR A 50 16.70 -3.13 1.34
N PRO A 51 17.93 -3.18 1.84
CA PRO A 51 18.13 -3.08 3.29
C PRO A 51 17.51 -1.76 3.78
N HIS A 52 16.87 -1.76 4.96
CA HIS A 52 16.24 -0.54 5.47
C HIS A 52 17.25 0.61 5.53
N LEU A 53 16.91 1.71 4.85
CA LEU A 53 17.79 2.88 4.79
C LEU A 53 17.90 3.57 6.16
N SER A 54 16.99 3.29 7.09
CA SER A 54 17.10 3.74 8.48
C SER A 54 18.36 3.23 9.20
N GLY A 55 18.95 2.12 8.72
CA GLY A 55 20.17 1.53 9.28
C GLY A 55 21.49 2.05 8.70
N VAL A 56 21.47 2.96 7.73
CA VAL A 56 22.70 3.49 7.11
C VAL A 56 23.42 4.49 8.05
N PRO A 57 24.76 4.59 8.00
CA PRO A 57 25.54 5.46 8.88
C PRO A 57 25.22 6.95 8.69
N ASP A 58 25.58 7.79 9.67
CA ASP A 58 25.31 9.25 9.65
C ASP A 58 25.91 10.00 8.46
N GLY A 59 27.01 9.50 7.90
CA GLY A 59 27.64 10.04 6.69
C GLY A 59 27.11 9.47 5.36
N PHE A 60 25.97 8.76 5.36
CA PHE A 60 25.39 8.26 4.12
C PHE A 60 24.99 9.42 3.20
N ASP A 61 25.60 9.48 2.01
CA ASP A 61 25.28 10.47 0.99
C ASP A 61 24.08 9.99 0.17
N PRO A 62 22.91 10.67 0.20
CA PRO A 62 21.75 10.31 -0.61
C PRO A 62 22.04 10.26 -2.12
N ALA A 63 23.08 10.95 -2.61
CA ALA A 63 23.45 10.95 -4.02
C ALA A 63 23.81 9.54 -4.55
N VAL A 64 24.16 8.60 -3.68
CA VAL A 64 24.41 7.20 -4.09
C VAL A 64 23.16 6.51 -4.62
N LEU A 65 21.96 7.02 -4.30
CA LEU A 65 20.69 6.49 -4.82
C LEU A 65 20.39 6.97 -6.25
N GLU A 66 21.12 7.96 -6.77
CA GLU A 66 20.84 8.56 -8.08
C GLU A 66 20.83 7.54 -9.23
N PRO A 67 21.80 6.61 -9.36
CA PRO A 67 21.78 5.62 -10.44
C PRO A 67 20.60 4.64 -10.37
N VAL A 68 20.02 4.46 -9.19
CA VAL A 68 18.79 3.67 -8.99
C VAL A 68 17.59 4.51 -9.42
N LEU A 69 17.46 5.72 -8.90
CA LEU A 69 16.38 6.65 -9.26
C LEU A 69 16.29 6.87 -10.78
N ALA A 70 17.42 7.09 -11.46
CA ALA A 70 17.45 7.26 -12.91
C ALA A 70 16.92 6.03 -13.68
N ARG A 71 17.20 4.81 -13.19
CA ARG A 71 16.67 3.58 -13.80
C ARG A 71 15.17 3.43 -13.58
N LEU A 72 14.69 3.78 -12.39
CA LEU A 72 13.27 3.73 -12.07
C LEU A 72 12.47 4.79 -12.82
N GLU A 73 13.04 5.97 -12.99
CA GLU A 73 12.46 7.03 -13.81
C GLU A 73 12.37 6.61 -15.28
N THR A 74 13.38 5.90 -15.79
CA THR A 74 13.34 5.30 -17.14
C THR A 74 12.28 4.19 -17.26
N PHE A 75 12.02 3.44 -16.19
CA PHE A 75 10.92 2.46 -16.14
C PHE A 75 9.55 3.14 -16.20
N ALA A 76 9.45 4.42 -15.80
CA ALA A 76 8.25 5.25 -15.88
C ALA A 76 6.99 4.61 -15.25
N PRO A 77 7.02 4.24 -13.96
CA PRO A 77 5.85 3.66 -13.30
C PRO A 77 4.69 4.67 -13.21
N ASP A 78 3.49 4.23 -13.59
CA ASP A 78 2.25 5.00 -13.38
C ASP A 78 1.82 4.99 -11.90
N ILE A 79 2.24 3.96 -11.16
CA ILE A 79 1.90 3.73 -9.75
C ILE A 79 3.17 3.29 -9.01
N ILE A 80 3.41 3.89 -7.85
CA ILE A 80 4.48 3.50 -6.94
C ILE A 80 3.84 2.97 -5.65
N THR A 81 4.16 1.73 -5.30
CA THR A 81 3.81 1.14 -4.01
C THR A 81 5.02 1.18 -3.06
N ILE A 82 4.75 1.25 -1.76
CA ILE A 82 5.77 1.27 -0.70
C ILE A 82 5.45 0.25 0.40
N GLU A 83 6.50 -0.23 1.07
CA GLU A 83 6.40 -1.06 2.26
C GLU A 83 6.00 -0.17 3.46
N ALA A 84 4.70 0.04 3.59
CA ALA A 84 4.07 0.76 4.68
C ALA A 84 2.62 0.29 4.84
N LEU A 85 2.13 0.31 6.07
CA LEU A 85 0.71 0.11 6.36
C LEU A 85 -0.11 1.32 5.94
N SER A 86 -1.27 1.08 5.32
CA SER A 86 -2.25 2.12 5.06
C SER A 86 -2.94 2.58 6.34
N GLY A 87 -3.54 3.77 6.32
CA GLY A 87 -4.39 4.23 7.42
C GLY A 87 -5.57 3.26 7.68
N GLU A 88 -6.15 2.69 6.63
CA GLU A 88 -7.22 1.69 6.72
C GLU A 88 -6.75 0.42 7.46
N SER A 89 -5.56 -0.10 7.12
CA SER A 89 -4.97 -1.26 7.80
C SER A 89 -4.65 -0.94 9.26
N LEU A 90 -4.12 0.25 9.54
CA LEU A 90 -3.81 0.68 10.91
C LEU A 90 -5.06 0.85 11.78
N GLU A 91 -6.13 1.42 11.23
CA GLU A 91 -7.42 1.52 11.93
C GLU A 91 -7.97 0.12 12.22
N THR A 92 -7.91 -0.79 11.23
CA THR A 92 -8.31 -2.19 11.40
C THR A 92 -7.49 -2.89 12.50
N LEU A 93 -6.16 -2.79 12.48
CA LEU A 93 -5.31 -3.39 13.51
C LEU A 93 -5.63 -2.82 14.90
N ARG A 94 -5.96 -1.53 15.00
CA ARG A 94 -6.42 -0.91 16.25
C ARG A 94 -7.77 -1.45 16.70
N ASP A 95 -8.73 -1.62 15.81
CA ASP A 95 -10.04 -2.18 16.16
C ASP A 95 -9.92 -3.61 16.70
N TYR A 96 -9.00 -4.38 16.13
CA TYR A 96 -8.68 -5.75 16.54
C TYR A 96 -7.51 -5.84 17.54
N ARG A 97 -7.21 -4.79 18.32
CA ARG A 97 -6.09 -4.78 19.30
C ARG A 97 -6.13 -5.87 20.39
N GLY A 98 -7.27 -6.55 20.57
CA GLY A 98 -7.34 -7.75 21.42
C GLY A 98 -6.58 -8.95 20.85
N ILE A 99 -6.36 -8.94 19.53
CA ILE A 99 -5.60 -9.92 18.74
C ILE A 99 -4.22 -9.30 18.42
N TYR A 100 -4.22 -8.14 17.75
CA TYR A 100 -3.01 -7.43 17.31
C TYR A 100 -2.56 -6.37 18.32
N GLN A 101 -2.12 -6.80 19.50
CA GLN A 101 -1.89 -5.95 20.67
C GLN A 101 -1.18 -4.63 20.37
N THR A 102 0.10 -4.71 19.96
CA THR A 102 0.95 -3.54 19.72
C THR A 102 1.23 -3.33 18.23
N THR A 103 0.76 -4.20 17.33
CA THR A 103 1.10 -4.18 15.89
C THR A 103 0.86 -2.81 15.25
N ALA A 104 -0.29 -2.20 15.48
CA ALA A 104 -0.58 -0.86 14.94
C ALA A 104 0.37 0.22 15.48
N GLU A 105 0.86 0.07 16.71
CA GLU A 105 1.82 0.99 17.32
C GLU A 105 3.24 0.72 16.84
N ASP A 106 3.66 -0.54 16.81
CA ASP A 106 5.00 -0.97 16.43
C ASP A 106 5.31 -0.59 14.98
N PHE A 107 4.36 -0.84 14.07
CA PHE A 107 4.52 -0.59 12.63
C PHE A 107 3.93 0.76 12.18
N GLY A 108 2.99 1.34 12.93
CA GLY A 108 2.23 2.51 12.52
C GLY A 108 2.37 3.76 13.37
N ARG A 109 3.12 3.74 14.50
CA ARG A 109 3.17 4.89 15.43
C ARG A 109 3.48 6.22 14.75
N ARG A 110 4.43 6.26 13.82
CA ARG A 110 4.77 7.50 13.09
C ARG A 110 3.59 7.99 12.26
N THR A 111 2.98 7.10 11.48
CA THR A 111 1.79 7.36 10.67
C THR A 111 0.63 7.88 11.53
N LEU A 112 0.31 7.18 12.62
CA LEU A 112 -0.76 7.56 13.53
C LEU A 112 -0.50 8.90 14.23
N THR A 113 0.76 9.19 14.57
CA THR A 113 1.16 10.48 15.15
C THR A 113 0.95 11.63 14.16
N ILE A 114 1.38 11.46 12.91
CA ILE A 114 1.19 12.47 11.85
C ILE A 114 -0.30 12.65 11.55
N ALA A 115 -1.06 11.56 11.47
CA ALA A 115 -2.50 11.62 11.27
C ALA A 115 -3.20 12.38 12.40
N ALA A 116 -2.83 12.15 13.66
CA ALA A 116 -3.39 12.88 14.78
C ALA A 116 -3.14 14.40 14.70
N LEU A 117 -1.96 14.83 14.25
CA LEU A 117 -1.63 16.25 14.05
C LEU A 117 -2.50 16.89 12.97
N ALA A 118 -2.78 16.17 11.89
CA ALA A 118 -3.55 16.67 10.75
C ALA A 118 -5.06 16.66 11.01
N ARG A 119 -5.59 15.57 11.58
CA ARG A 119 -7.03 15.38 11.85
C ARG A 119 -7.62 16.49 12.72
N ALA A 120 -6.87 16.96 13.70
CA ALA A 120 -7.29 18.07 14.55
C ALA A 120 -7.54 19.37 13.76
N ALA A 121 -6.79 19.58 12.67
CA ALA A 121 -6.85 20.78 11.85
C ALA A 121 -7.89 20.68 10.73
N VAL A 122 -7.99 19.51 10.09
CA VAL A 122 -8.96 19.28 9.00
C VAL A 122 -10.38 18.95 9.51
N GLY A 123 -10.50 18.50 10.76
CA GLY A 123 -11.79 18.20 11.39
C GLY A 123 -12.46 16.91 10.88
N LEU A 124 -11.68 15.97 10.34
CA LEU A 124 -12.13 14.70 9.80
C LEU A 124 -11.53 13.52 10.58
N ASP A 125 -12.28 12.42 10.68
CA ASP A 125 -11.69 11.14 11.06
C ASP A 125 -10.83 10.52 9.94
N LEU A 126 -10.19 9.39 10.21
CA LEU A 126 -9.26 8.77 9.26
C LEU A 126 -10.01 8.30 7.99
N PRO A 127 -11.10 7.51 8.09
CA PRO A 127 -11.91 7.16 6.92
C PRO A 127 -12.48 8.36 6.14
N GLU A 128 -12.99 9.37 6.84
CA GLU A 128 -13.51 10.60 6.23
C GLU A 128 -12.41 11.36 5.47
N ALA A 129 -11.22 11.47 6.06
CA ALA A 129 -10.07 12.11 5.42
C ALA A 129 -9.59 11.34 4.19
N GLU A 130 -9.60 10.00 4.20
CA GLU A 130 -9.25 9.19 3.02
C GLU A 130 -10.25 9.41 1.87
N ALA A 131 -11.54 9.41 2.19
CA ALA A 131 -12.59 9.67 1.21
C ALA A 131 -12.46 11.08 0.62
N GLU A 132 -12.16 12.07 1.45
CA GLU A 132 -11.98 13.45 1.00
C GLU A 132 -10.68 13.66 0.23
N ALA A 133 -9.58 13.02 0.64
CA ALA A 133 -8.31 13.02 -0.10
C ALA A 133 -8.49 12.49 -1.53
N ARG A 134 -9.26 11.40 -1.69
CA ARG A 134 -9.57 10.84 -3.02
C ARG A 134 -10.40 11.78 -3.88
N LYS A 135 -11.39 12.46 -3.31
CA LYS A 135 -12.18 13.46 -4.04
C LYS A 135 -11.34 14.67 -4.44
N ALA A 136 -10.56 15.21 -3.51
CA ALA A 136 -9.67 16.34 -3.75
C ALA A 136 -8.62 16.01 -4.81
N LEU A 137 -8.04 14.80 -4.76
CA LEU A 137 -7.10 14.30 -5.76
C LEU A 137 -7.75 14.18 -7.14
N ALA A 138 -8.96 13.61 -7.23
CA ALA A 138 -9.67 13.47 -8.51
C ALA A 138 -10.09 14.82 -9.12
N ALA A 139 -10.32 15.83 -8.29
CA ALA A 139 -10.65 17.19 -8.71
C ALA A 139 -9.42 18.09 -8.89
N LEU A 140 -8.21 17.59 -8.64
CA LEU A 140 -7.00 18.39 -8.66
C LEU A 140 -6.72 18.88 -10.10
N PRO A 141 -6.52 20.20 -10.31
CA PRO A 141 -6.22 20.73 -11.64
C PRO A 141 -4.81 20.33 -12.08
N ALA A 142 -4.53 20.43 -13.39
CA ALA A 142 -3.20 20.13 -13.94
C ALA A 142 -2.08 21.01 -13.33
N GLU A 143 -2.43 22.24 -12.94
CA GLU A 143 -1.52 23.20 -12.28
C GLU A 143 -2.13 23.64 -10.94
N PRO A 144 -1.95 22.86 -9.87
CA PRO A 144 -2.50 23.18 -8.54
C PRO A 144 -1.86 24.42 -7.94
N THR A 145 -2.68 25.25 -7.31
CA THR A 145 -2.21 26.32 -6.44
C THR A 145 -1.51 25.76 -5.21
N ALA A 146 -0.68 26.58 -4.57
CA ALA A 146 -0.02 26.20 -3.32
C ALA A 146 -1.01 25.90 -2.18
N SER A 147 -2.17 26.57 -2.17
CA SER A 147 -3.24 26.32 -1.20
C SER A 147 -3.88 24.95 -1.40
N GLU A 148 -4.24 24.59 -2.64
CA GLU A 148 -4.78 23.25 -2.97
C GLU A 148 -3.80 22.14 -2.62
N ARG A 149 -2.51 22.35 -2.92
CA ARG A 149 -1.46 21.37 -2.62
C ARG A 149 -1.24 21.19 -1.11
N ARG A 150 -1.24 22.27 -0.33
CA ARG A 150 -1.21 22.18 1.15
C ARG A 150 -2.45 21.47 1.69
N HIS A 151 -3.62 21.78 1.15
CA HIS A 151 -4.86 21.13 1.56
C HIS A 151 -4.83 19.63 1.31
N LEU A 152 -4.40 19.22 0.11
CA LEU A 152 -4.25 17.81 -0.23
C LEU A 152 -3.20 17.12 0.65
N ALA A 153 -2.10 17.79 0.99
CA ALA A 153 -1.12 17.27 1.95
C ALA A 153 -1.75 17.03 3.35
N ALA A 154 -2.57 17.96 3.83
CA ALA A 154 -3.26 17.83 5.11
C ALA A 154 -4.27 16.68 5.11
N LEU A 155 -5.02 16.49 4.02
CA LEU A 155 -5.97 15.39 3.87
C LEU A 155 -5.25 14.03 3.87
N PHE A 156 -4.19 13.86 3.08
CA PHE A 156 -3.39 12.62 3.10
C PHE A 156 -2.76 12.34 4.47
N ALA A 157 -2.25 13.38 5.15
CA ALA A 157 -1.74 13.19 6.50
C ALA A 157 -2.83 12.69 7.44
N ALA A 158 -4.00 13.32 7.40
CA ALA A 158 -5.15 12.96 8.23
C ALA A 158 -5.71 11.55 7.93
N SER A 159 -5.59 11.09 6.68
CA SER A 159 -6.00 9.75 6.24
C SER A 159 -5.01 8.63 6.61
N GLY A 160 -3.90 8.95 7.28
CA GLY A 160 -2.86 7.97 7.58
C GLY A 160 -1.96 7.64 6.38
N ASP A 161 -1.83 8.56 5.42
CA ASP A 161 -0.92 8.46 4.27
C ASP A 161 0.16 9.57 4.33
N PRO A 162 1.12 9.47 5.27
CA PRO A 162 2.11 10.52 5.49
C PRO A 162 3.08 10.67 4.31
N HIS A 163 3.26 9.64 3.48
CA HIS A 163 4.18 9.69 2.36
C HIS A 163 3.56 10.38 1.14
N SER A 164 2.26 10.19 0.87
CA SER A 164 1.54 11.03 -0.10
C SER A 164 1.41 12.47 0.41
N ALA A 165 1.24 12.68 1.72
CA ALA A 165 1.30 14.01 2.30
C ALA A 165 2.67 14.69 2.07
N LEU A 166 3.76 13.95 2.29
CA LEU A 166 5.12 14.42 2.02
C LEU A 166 5.36 14.71 0.53
N LEU A 167 4.83 13.89 -0.37
CA LEU A 167 4.90 14.14 -1.81
C LEU A 167 4.29 15.50 -2.17
N GLN A 168 3.08 15.77 -1.68
CA GLN A 168 2.43 17.07 -1.88
C GLN A 168 3.24 18.20 -1.25
N TRP A 169 3.76 17.99 -0.04
CA TRP A 169 4.63 18.96 0.64
C TRP A 169 5.91 19.28 -0.15
N ARG A 170 6.58 18.26 -0.71
CA ARG A 170 7.79 18.44 -1.51
C ARG A 170 7.54 19.19 -2.81
N ARG A 171 6.37 19.00 -3.42
CA ARG A 171 5.99 19.67 -4.66
C ARG A 171 5.56 21.14 -4.46
N LEU A 172 5.47 21.61 -3.22
CA LEU A 172 5.41 23.05 -2.94
C LEU A 172 6.78 23.69 -3.14
N GLY A 173 6.79 24.90 -3.71
CA GLY A 173 7.96 25.78 -3.66
C GLY A 173 8.38 26.04 -2.21
N SER A 174 9.68 26.25 -1.97
CA SER A 174 10.23 26.37 -0.61
C SER A 174 9.55 27.44 0.26
N GLY A 175 9.14 28.57 -0.33
CA GLY A 175 8.40 29.63 0.38
C GLY A 175 6.92 29.32 0.67
N GLU A 176 6.38 28.25 0.09
CA GLU A 176 4.99 27.80 0.25
C GLU A 176 4.85 26.59 1.17
N ARG A 177 5.96 25.99 1.60
CA ARG A 177 6.04 24.99 2.67
C ARG A 177 5.87 25.66 4.03
N LYS A 178 4.64 26.09 4.31
CA LYS A 178 4.24 26.82 5.52
C LYS A 178 2.86 26.38 6.01
N ALA A 179 2.52 26.75 7.23
CA ALA A 179 1.18 26.52 7.78
C ALA A 179 0.11 27.28 6.95
N GLY A 180 -1.06 26.67 6.81
CA GLY A 180 -2.19 27.14 6.03
C GLY A 180 -2.97 26.00 5.39
N ASP A 181 -4.22 26.25 5.03
CA ASP A 181 -5.05 25.33 4.23
C ASP A 181 -5.26 23.93 4.85
N GLY A 182 -5.22 23.84 6.17
CA GLY A 182 -5.32 22.58 6.93
C GLY A 182 -3.97 22.05 7.42
N VAL A 183 -2.85 22.59 6.93
CA VAL A 183 -1.51 22.32 7.48
C VAL A 183 -1.25 23.24 8.66
N THR A 184 -1.07 22.68 9.86
CA THR A 184 -0.63 23.43 11.04
C THR A 184 0.89 23.59 11.07
N THR A 185 1.40 24.44 11.96
CA THR A 185 2.83 24.57 12.21
C THR A 185 3.44 23.23 12.65
N GLU A 186 2.72 22.47 13.47
CA GLU A 186 3.14 21.17 13.98
C GLU A 186 3.14 20.12 12.86
N LEU A 187 2.14 20.13 11.97
CA LEU A 187 2.10 19.23 10.83
C LEU A 187 3.22 19.56 9.84
N ALA A 188 3.44 20.84 9.52
CA ALA A 188 4.55 21.27 8.67
C ALA A 188 5.90 20.78 9.22
N ALA A 189 6.15 20.98 10.52
CA ALA A 189 7.36 20.49 11.17
C ALA A 189 7.45 18.95 11.22
N ALA A 190 6.33 18.23 11.24
CA ALA A 190 6.32 16.77 11.14
C ALA A 190 6.67 16.30 9.72
N LEU A 191 6.16 16.97 8.69
CA LEU A 191 6.47 16.69 7.28
C LEU A 191 7.93 17.01 6.96
N ASP A 192 8.48 18.14 7.45
CA ASP A 192 9.89 18.47 7.26
C ASP A 192 10.82 17.46 7.94
N ARG A 193 10.45 16.96 9.13
CA ARG A 193 11.19 15.89 9.81
C ARG A 193 11.08 14.56 9.09
N LEU A 194 9.92 14.28 8.48
CA LEU A 194 9.75 13.10 7.63
C LEU A 194 10.65 13.22 6.40
N ASP A 195 10.67 14.37 5.75
CA ASP A 195 11.44 14.67 4.54
C ASP A 195 12.93 14.30 4.66
N VAL A 196 13.55 14.67 5.78
CA VAL A 196 14.99 14.45 6.03
C VAL A 196 15.31 13.09 6.66
N GLY A 197 14.29 12.28 6.96
CA GLY A 197 14.50 10.97 7.57
C GLY A 197 15.18 9.99 6.59
N LYS A 198 15.95 9.06 7.14
CA LYS A 198 16.51 7.95 6.38
C LYS A 198 15.49 6.82 6.30
N ASN A 199 14.82 6.70 5.15
CA ASN A 199 13.88 5.62 4.86
C ASN A 199 13.65 5.52 3.34
N GLU A 200 13.58 4.31 2.82
CA GLU A 200 13.34 3.96 1.42
C GLU A 200 12.06 4.57 0.85
N ASN A 201 10.98 4.62 1.63
CA ASN A 201 9.68 5.12 1.18
C ASN A 201 9.75 6.59 0.75
N GLN A 202 10.52 7.41 1.46
CA GLN A 202 10.68 8.83 1.14
C GLN A 202 11.94 9.15 0.32
N MET A 203 13.05 8.43 0.53
CA MET A 203 14.29 8.65 -0.20
C MET A 203 14.20 8.12 -1.64
N ILE A 204 13.48 7.03 -1.86
CA ILE A 204 13.27 6.43 -3.19
C ILE A 204 11.84 6.71 -3.65
N GLY A 205 10.82 6.23 -2.92
CA GLY A 205 9.42 6.28 -3.37
C GLY A 205 8.90 7.70 -3.63
N VAL A 206 8.89 8.56 -2.59
CA VAL A 206 8.45 9.96 -2.73
C VAL A 206 9.34 10.75 -3.69
N THR A 207 10.66 10.54 -3.65
CA THR A 207 11.59 11.21 -4.58
C THR A 207 11.26 10.88 -6.03
N LEU A 208 11.06 9.60 -6.35
CA LEU A 208 10.72 9.16 -7.70
C LEU A 208 9.34 9.69 -8.12
N ALA A 209 8.33 9.61 -7.24
CA ALA A 209 7.00 10.14 -7.50
C ALA A 209 7.04 11.63 -7.85
N ALA A 210 7.85 12.41 -7.11
CA ALA A 210 8.02 13.83 -7.39
C ALA A 210 8.68 14.12 -8.74
N ARG A 211 9.66 13.30 -9.18
CA ARG A 211 10.29 13.42 -10.51
C ARG A 211 9.32 13.13 -11.65
N LEU A 212 8.49 12.11 -11.46
CA LEU A 212 7.49 11.66 -12.43
C LEU A 212 6.22 12.53 -12.44
N GLY A 213 6.10 13.49 -11.52
CA GLY A 213 4.92 14.33 -11.40
C GLY A 213 3.68 13.60 -10.87
N LEU A 214 3.86 12.45 -10.20
CA LEU A 214 2.77 11.73 -9.56
C LEU A 214 2.22 12.52 -8.37
N GLU A 215 0.95 12.30 -8.05
CA GLU A 215 0.24 12.98 -6.96
C GLU A 215 0.03 12.10 -5.73
N ARG A 216 0.28 10.80 -5.83
CA ARG A 216 0.09 9.84 -4.74
C ARG A 216 1.06 8.67 -4.87
N ILE A 217 1.44 8.09 -3.73
CA ILE A 217 2.06 6.77 -3.66
C ILE A 217 1.27 5.89 -2.69
N TYR A 218 1.39 4.57 -2.84
CA TYR A 218 0.43 3.64 -2.25
C TYR A 218 1.10 2.73 -1.22
N PRO A 219 0.72 2.80 0.07
CA PRO A 219 1.09 1.76 1.03
C PRO A 219 0.50 0.42 0.59
N ALA A 220 1.33 -0.63 0.56
CA ALA A 220 0.94 -1.97 0.10
C ALA A 220 1.33 -3.09 1.06
N ASP A 221 1.69 -2.75 2.29
CA ASP A 221 2.05 -3.71 3.33
C ASP A 221 0.81 -4.18 4.11
N ASP A 222 0.88 -5.39 4.66
CA ASP A 222 -0.18 -6.00 5.45
C ASP A 222 0.38 -6.86 6.58
N HIS A 223 -0.01 -6.51 7.81
CA HIS A 223 0.33 -7.26 9.04
C HIS A 223 -0.89 -7.97 9.65
N SER A 224 -2.01 -8.06 8.91
CA SER A 224 -3.21 -8.75 9.40
C SER A 224 -3.02 -10.26 9.60
N SER A 225 -1.96 -10.84 9.03
CA SER A 225 -1.67 -12.28 9.11
C SER A 225 -0.47 -12.61 10.00
N ASP A 226 0.10 -11.62 10.69
CA ASP A 226 1.29 -11.79 11.54
C ASP A 226 1.00 -12.51 12.86
N ASP A 227 -0.28 -12.58 13.25
CA ASP A 227 -0.72 -13.36 14.39
C ASP A 227 -0.76 -14.85 14.01
N ILE A 228 0.35 -15.54 14.23
CA ILE A 228 0.42 -17.00 14.25
C ILE A 228 0.35 -17.44 15.73
N PRO A 229 -0.77 -18.03 16.19
CA PRO A 229 -0.92 -18.49 17.57
C PRO A 229 0.11 -19.55 18.01
#